data_AF-A0A8T9BJ74-F1
#
_entry.id   AF-A0A8T9BJ74-F1
#
_cell.length_a   1.000
_cell.length_b   1.000
_cell.length_c   1.000
_cell.angle_alpha   90.00
_cell.angle_beta   90.00
_cell.angle_gamma   90.00
#
_symmetry.space_group_name_H-M   'P 1'
#
loop_
_entity.id
_entity.type
_entity.pdbx_description
1 polymer ?
#
loop_
_entity_poly.entity_id
_entity_poly.type
_entity_poly.pdbx_seq_one_letter_code
_entity_poly.pdbx_strand_id
1 'polypeptide(L)'
;MAEMRSNDAFFMMFPQETMIQPGMLWDNLEIGDPAFELSPSVSCLSDFMCRRSIVLQYLSSEMRQVMISHTPSLKQRIYETLMGSTRIEDGQMYSHASIFELFDFMEPNFGTLEKPHGLSYFQDIDLHSCLDIPDDPDSTSNIDRIEELLVLRRAELANSRRVESPQDLSVVNQQAEVLLKFFAMDNQIKSIRAARLKVLRAWVQLMLLLVGSGDFEKTSKTSIMLRTLQTIMSRLESDLHNVPEATELAKLANVVIFSLDFDPESFKKGDMGDLVNDRLFHLFHVSLKAINSLGSKTQLKEIFYNIAYRYLTGMSDVTSHPGIHRRHSIQTIKSAGERFIDVVCDDAYASEPTCRIAALLLLGALVNMGKHENSKYIIESLTRLNFITILVSSIQNIANDLRDTAIEHVDLQLSYCNAKLALLLQIAQTRFGAATVLNAGLFHAIKESGLFVVDPDLGVDIEGSGVVSKHYSLLAAIMRVICAALLSRGAQNEQSLEQGRRFLTENRLPILAVLKKSAGLVAGVVVSEQIEDLAESFILLVTFTGFLEFEEKVVPKKSSLTAFT
;
A
#
# COMPACT_ATOMS: atom_id res chain seq x y z
N MET A 1 11.64 30.40 12.17
CA MET A 1 10.62 30.43 11.11
C MET A 1 10.32 31.88 10.70
N ALA A 2 9.65 32.71 11.52
CA ALA A 2 9.31 34.09 11.12
C ALA A 2 10.53 34.95 10.71
N GLU A 3 11.61 34.93 11.50
CA GLU A 3 12.85 35.66 11.19
C GLU A 3 13.58 35.09 9.96
N MET A 4 13.54 33.78 9.75
CA MET A 4 14.14 33.17 8.55
C MET A 4 13.35 33.54 7.29
N ARG A 5 12.02 33.63 7.40
CA ARG A 5 11.15 34.06 6.31
C ARG A 5 11.32 35.54 5.98
N SER A 6 11.46 36.41 6.98
CA SER A 6 11.73 37.84 6.73
C SER A 6 13.05 38.09 6.03
N ASN A 7 13.98 37.12 6.08
CA ASN A 7 15.28 37.16 5.41
C ASN A 7 15.33 36.27 4.15
N ASP A 8 14.17 35.91 3.57
CA ASP A 8 14.10 35.12 2.33
C ASP A 8 14.92 33.81 2.35
N ALA A 9 15.12 33.21 3.54
CA ALA A 9 16.06 32.11 3.73
C ALA A 9 15.75 30.88 2.85
N PHE A 10 14.49 30.65 2.47
CA PHE A 10 14.13 29.59 1.51
C PHE A 10 14.85 29.79 0.16
N PHE A 11 14.81 31.02 -0.36
CA PHE A 11 15.34 31.44 -1.66
C PHE A 11 16.85 31.65 -1.65
N MET A 12 17.47 31.67 -0.46
CA MET A 12 18.92 31.68 -0.29
C MET A 12 19.47 30.26 -0.08
N MET A 13 18.85 29.46 0.79
CA MET A 13 19.37 28.16 1.19
C MET A 13 19.22 27.11 0.09
N PHE A 14 18.05 27.03 -0.56
CA PHE A 14 17.83 25.98 -1.57
C PHE A 14 18.77 26.12 -2.77
N PRO A 15 18.95 27.32 -3.37
CA PRO A 15 19.84 27.45 -4.54
C PRO A 15 21.33 27.27 -4.20
N GLN A 16 21.71 27.36 -2.93
CA GLN A 16 23.07 27.08 -2.45
C GLN A 16 23.33 25.59 -2.21
N GLU A 17 22.31 24.72 -2.28
CA GLU A 17 22.51 23.28 -2.19
C GLU A 17 23.37 22.79 -3.36
N THR A 18 24.51 22.19 -3.03
CA THR A 18 25.48 21.72 -4.02
C THR A 18 25.18 20.29 -4.44
N MET A 19 25.04 20.00 -5.74
CA MET A 19 24.90 18.62 -6.18
C MET A 19 26.15 17.79 -5.89
N ILE A 20 25.97 16.58 -5.38
CA ILE A 20 26.98 15.54 -5.29
C ILE A 20 27.25 15.09 -6.72
N GLN A 21 28.48 15.32 -7.19
CA GLN A 21 28.90 15.02 -8.55
C GLN A 21 30.14 14.12 -8.55
N PRO A 22 30.35 13.32 -9.61
CA PRO A 22 31.63 12.67 -9.84
C PRO A 22 32.77 13.69 -9.82
N GLY A 23 33.90 13.37 -9.18
CA GLY A 23 35.04 14.27 -9.02
C GLY A 23 34.98 15.20 -7.79
N MET A 24 33.87 15.22 -7.04
CA MET A 24 33.79 15.97 -5.79
C MET A 24 34.59 15.26 -4.68
N LEU A 25 35.50 16.02 -4.04
CA LEU A 25 36.35 15.51 -2.97
C LEU A 25 35.69 15.68 -1.60
N TRP A 26 35.72 14.63 -0.80
CA TRP A 26 35.32 14.60 0.60
C TRP A 26 36.57 14.23 1.39
N ASP A 27 37.13 15.19 2.13
CA ASP A 27 38.42 15.02 2.81
C ASP A 27 39.51 14.42 1.88
N ASN A 28 39.68 15.04 0.71
CA ASN A 28 40.65 14.67 -0.34
C ASN A 28 40.41 13.33 -1.08
N LEU A 29 39.30 12.64 -0.84
CA LEU A 29 38.93 11.42 -1.56
C LEU A 29 37.61 11.57 -2.31
N GLU A 30 37.52 10.95 -3.48
CA GLU A 30 36.28 10.81 -4.23
C GLU A 30 35.48 9.61 -3.74
N ILE A 31 34.15 9.65 -3.87
CA ILE A 31 33.25 8.54 -3.47
C ILE A 31 33.62 7.22 -4.16
N GLY A 32 34.11 7.29 -5.41
CA GLY A 32 34.51 6.11 -6.18
C GLY A 32 35.84 5.49 -5.75
N ASP A 33 36.60 6.10 -4.84
CA ASP A 33 37.87 5.57 -4.36
C ASP A 33 37.63 4.36 -3.44
N PRO A 34 38.28 3.20 -3.65
CA PRO A 34 38.17 2.04 -2.76
C PRO A 34 38.54 2.33 -1.29
N ALA A 35 39.38 3.34 -1.03
CA ALA A 35 39.75 3.77 0.31
C ALA A 35 38.70 4.67 0.96
N PHE A 36 37.70 5.15 0.21
CA PHE A 36 36.68 6.08 0.70
C PHE A 36 35.98 5.53 1.94
N GLU A 37 35.38 4.33 1.83
CA GLU A 37 34.64 3.66 2.91
C GLU A 37 35.50 3.36 4.16
N LEU A 38 36.82 3.45 4.04
CA LEU A 38 37.80 3.13 5.06
C LEU A 38 38.45 4.38 5.70
N SER A 39 37.96 5.57 5.36
CA SER A 39 38.58 6.86 5.68
C SER A 39 37.61 7.85 6.34
N PRO A 40 38.11 8.93 6.95
CA PRO A 40 37.25 9.99 7.50
C PRO A 40 36.35 10.69 6.46
N SER A 41 36.62 10.52 5.16
CA SER A 41 35.80 11.04 4.05
C SER A 41 34.33 10.62 4.13
N VAL A 42 34.04 9.41 4.63
CA VAL A 42 32.65 8.94 4.87
C VAL A 42 31.94 9.82 5.89
N SER A 43 32.65 10.24 6.93
CA SER A 43 32.07 11.11 7.96
C SER A 43 31.79 12.49 7.40
N CYS A 44 32.68 13.03 6.57
CA CYS A 44 32.47 14.30 5.87
C CYS A 44 31.21 14.27 4.98
N LEU A 45 31.02 13.20 4.19
CA LEU A 45 29.81 13.03 3.38
C LEU A 45 28.56 12.81 4.24
N SER A 46 28.67 12.03 5.32
CA SER A 46 27.59 11.81 6.29
C SER A 46 27.11 13.12 6.93
N ASP A 47 28.03 14.00 7.33
CA ASP A 47 27.71 15.31 7.91
C ASP A 47 27.05 16.23 6.88
N PHE A 48 27.55 16.22 5.64
CA PHE A 48 26.92 16.94 4.54
C PHE A 48 25.48 16.48 4.27
N MET A 49 25.25 15.17 4.24
CA MET A 49 23.91 14.58 4.14
C MET A 49 23.04 15.03 5.34
N CYS A 50 23.55 14.93 6.56
CA CYS A 50 22.81 15.38 7.74
C CYS A 50 22.42 16.88 7.64
N ARG A 51 23.35 17.76 7.24
CA ARG A 51 23.07 19.18 7.00
C ARG A 51 21.97 19.37 5.94
N ARG A 52 22.06 18.67 4.81
CA ARG A 52 21.04 18.71 3.75
C ARG A 52 19.67 18.29 4.28
N SER A 53 19.61 17.24 5.10
CA SER A 53 18.34 16.78 5.67
C SER A 53 17.66 17.87 6.51
N ILE A 54 18.43 18.62 7.31
CA ILE A 54 17.91 19.73 8.14
C ILE A 54 17.40 20.86 7.25
N VAL A 55 18.14 21.21 6.19
CA VAL A 55 17.70 22.23 5.21
C VAL A 55 16.38 21.80 4.58
N LEU A 56 16.28 20.58 4.04
CA LEU A 56 15.05 20.08 3.41
C LEU A 56 13.85 20.03 4.40
N GLN A 57 14.09 19.72 5.67
CA GLN A 57 13.06 19.77 6.72
C GLN A 57 12.57 21.19 6.99
N TYR A 58 13.48 22.17 7.03
CA TYR A 58 13.12 23.59 7.14
C TYR A 58 12.30 24.03 5.92
N LEU A 59 12.75 23.73 4.71
CA LEU A 59 12.04 24.08 3.46
C LEU A 59 10.63 23.46 3.42
N SER A 60 10.51 22.20 3.85
CA SER A 60 9.22 21.53 4.00
C SER A 60 8.29 22.25 4.98
N SER A 61 8.84 22.73 6.10
CA SER A 61 8.07 23.44 7.13
C SER A 61 7.60 24.81 6.65
N GLU A 62 8.47 25.56 5.97
CA GLU A 62 8.12 26.84 5.35
C GLU A 62 7.05 26.67 4.27
N MET A 63 7.22 25.70 3.36
CA MET A 63 6.24 25.41 2.32
C MET A 63 4.86 25.08 2.91
N ARG A 64 4.82 24.26 3.97
CA ARG A 64 3.57 23.96 4.69
C ARG A 64 2.92 25.22 5.27
N GLN A 65 3.72 26.12 5.83
CA GLN A 65 3.20 27.38 6.38
C GLN A 65 2.65 28.30 5.28
N VAL A 66 3.31 28.38 4.13
CA VAL A 66 2.83 29.18 2.98
C VAL A 66 1.52 28.61 2.41
N MET A 67 1.36 27.29 2.42
CA MET A 67 0.10 26.66 2.04
C MET A 67 -1.06 27.06 2.96
N ILE A 68 -0.80 27.12 4.28
CA ILE A 68 -1.81 27.53 5.27
C ILE A 68 -2.12 29.02 5.16
N SER A 69 -1.13 29.87 4.86
CA SER A 69 -1.31 31.32 4.76
C SER A 69 -1.91 31.79 3.42
N HIS A 70 -2.23 30.87 2.50
CA HIS A 70 -2.85 31.13 1.19
C HIS A 70 -2.23 32.30 0.40
N THR A 71 -0.90 32.37 0.34
CA THR A 71 -0.18 33.43 -0.39
C THR A 71 0.27 32.91 -1.77
N PRO A 72 -0.50 33.12 -2.85
CA PRO A 72 -0.26 32.45 -4.15
C PRO A 72 1.05 32.88 -4.83
N SER A 73 1.45 34.14 -4.71
CA SER A 73 2.72 34.64 -5.27
C SER A 73 3.94 34.00 -4.62
N LEU A 74 3.91 33.84 -3.29
CA LEU A 74 4.99 33.20 -2.54
C LEU A 74 5.04 31.69 -2.83
N LYS A 75 3.87 31.06 -2.93
CA LYS A 75 3.74 29.66 -3.35
C LYS A 75 4.33 29.43 -4.75
N GLN A 76 4.02 30.29 -5.71
CA GLN A 76 4.60 30.23 -7.06
C GLN A 76 6.13 30.41 -7.04
N ARG A 77 6.64 31.40 -6.30
CA ARG A 77 8.09 31.61 -6.18
C ARG A 77 8.81 30.40 -5.57
N ILE A 78 8.21 29.77 -4.55
CA ILE A 78 8.71 28.51 -3.95
C ILE A 78 8.77 27.40 -5.01
N TYR A 79 7.73 27.24 -5.82
CA TYR A 79 7.73 26.22 -6.87
C TYR A 79 8.80 26.47 -7.92
N GLU A 80 8.87 27.69 -8.48
CA GLU A 80 9.89 28.05 -9.46
C GLU A 80 11.29 27.74 -8.91
N THR A 81 11.52 28.09 -7.64
CA THR A 81 12.76 27.79 -6.93
C THR A 81 13.02 26.28 -6.90
N LEU A 82 12.08 25.47 -6.40
CA LEU A 82 12.25 24.02 -6.37
C LEU A 82 12.44 23.39 -7.76
N MET A 83 11.90 24.01 -8.81
CA MET A 83 12.06 23.57 -10.20
C MET A 83 13.39 23.99 -10.83
N GLY A 84 14.23 24.73 -10.12
CA GLY A 84 15.60 25.11 -10.54
C GLY A 84 15.72 26.55 -11.03
N SER A 85 14.79 27.45 -10.68
CA SER A 85 14.86 28.86 -11.09
C SER A 85 14.36 29.79 -9.99
N THR A 86 15.23 30.66 -9.48
CA THR A 86 14.88 31.59 -8.40
C THR A 86 14.89 33.04 -8.88
N ARG A 87 13.87 33.79 -8.50
CA ARG A 87 13.77 35.25 -8.71
C ARG A 87 14.40 36.03 -7.55
N ILE A 88 15.35 36.90 -7.87
CA ILE A 88 15.97 37.85 -6.92
C ILE A 88 15.20 39.19 -6.96
N GLU A 89 15.39 40.05 -5.94
CA GLU A 89 14.78 41.37 -5.77
C GLU A 89 14.90 42.28 -7.02
N ASP A 90 16.01 42.21 -7.77
CA ASP A 90 16.24 42.96 -9.01
C ASP A 90 15.42 42.43 -10.22
N GLY A 91 14.62 41.39 -10.02
CA GLY A 91 13.78 40.78 -11.05
C GLY A 91 14.52 39.83 -12.00
N GLN A 92 15.84 39.66 -11.85
CA GLN A 92 16.61 38.67 -12.60
C GLN A 92 16.35 37.25 -12.08
N MET A 93 16.25 36.31 -13.03
CA MET A 93 16.14 34.87 -12.76
C MET A 93 17.52 34.25 -12.89
N TYR A 94 17.91 33.39 -11.95
CA TYR A 94 19.10 32.55 -12.09
C TYR A 94 18.73 31.08 -11.96
N SER A 95 19.46 30.25 -12.72
CA SER A 95 19.28 28.80 -12.76
C SER A 95 20.15 28.13 -11.72
N HIS A 96 19.64 27.07 -11.12
CA HIS A 96 20.34 26.23 -10.16
C HIS A 96 19.74 24.81 -10.17
N ALA A 97 20.33 23.90 -9.39
CA ALA A 97 19.81 22.54 -9.27
C ALA A 97 18.35 22.54 -8.80
N SER A 98 17.54 21.74 -9.48
CA SER A 98 16.16 21.45 -9.13
C SER A 98 16.08 20.38 -8.03
N ILE A 99 14.92 20.25 -7.39
CA ILE A 99 14.71 19.27 -6.32
C ILE A 99 14.93 17.82 -6.80
N PHE A 100 14.68 17.55 -8.08
CA PHE A 100 14.91 16.25 -8.70
C PHE A 100 16.40 15.93 -8.86
N GLU A 101 17.22 16.94 -9.13
CA GLU A 101 18.68 16.80 -9.23
C GLU A 101 19.33 16.65 -7.85
N LEU A 102 18.70 17.18 -6.80
CA LEU A 102 19.10 16.95 -5.40
C LEU A 102 18.69 15.55 -4.86
N PHE A 103 18.30 14.62 -5.73
CA PHE A 103 18.17 13.19 -5.42
C PHE A 103 19.49 12.41 -5.60
N ASP A 104 20.56 13.14 -5.97
CA ASP A 104 21.97 12.72 -6.07
C ASP A 104 22.50 11.85 -4.91
N PHE A 105 22.04 12.08 -3.68
CA PHE A 105 22.46 11.35 -2.48
C PHE A 105 22.12 9.86 -2.49
N MET A 106 21.25 9.42 -3.40
CA MET A 106 20.89 8.02 -3.61
C MET A 106 21.80 7.32 -4.63
N GLU A 107 22.67 8.02 -5.36
CA GLU A 107 23.58 7.38 -6.31
C GLU A 107 24.68 6.54 -5.64
N PRO A 108 25.35 7.02 -4.56
CA PRO A 108 26.36 6.23 -3.87
C PRO A 108 25.81 4.95 -3.24
N ASN A 109 26.50 3.83 -3.49
CA ASN A 109 26.21 2.56 -2.86
C ASN A 109 27.31 2.23 -1.86
N PHE A 110 26.92 2.04 -0.60
CA PHE A 110 27.83 1.69 0.48
C PHE A 110 27.74 0.21 0.80
N GLY A 111 28.86 -0.50 0.67
CA GLY A 111 28.96 -1.94 0.91
C GLY A 111 28.66 -2.32 2.36
N THR A 112 28.45 -3.62 2.62
CA THR A 112 28.46 -4.17 3.98
C THR A 112 29.83 -4.77 4.22
N LEU A 113 30.45 -4.46 5.35
CA LEU A 113 31.75 -5.03 5.70
C LEU A 113 31.61 -6.48 6.12
N GLU A 114 32.51 -7.32 5.62
CA GLU A 114 32.65 -8.69 6.07
C GLU A 114 33.45 -8.73 7.37
N LYS A 115 32.96 -9.51 8.35
CA LYS A 115 33.66 -9.66 9.63
C LYS A 115 35.03 -10.29 9.40
N PRO A 116 36.12 -9.74 9.97
CA PRO A 116 37.46 -10.28 9.80
C PRO A 116 37.56 -11.75 10.24
N HIS A 117 38.18 -12.57 9.38
CA HIS A 117 38.48 -13.97 9.66
C HIS A 117 39.79 -14.13 10.45
N GLY A 118 39.99 -15.30 11.08
CA GLY A 118 41.26 -15.62 11.74
C GLY A 118 41.46 -15.01 13.13
N LEU A 119 40.41 -14.46 13.75
CA LEU A 119 40.44 -13.90 15.11
C LEU A 119 40.33 -14.99 16.19
N SER A 120 41.28 -15.92 16.22
CA SER A 120 41.28 -17.10 17.12
C SER A 120 41.09 -16.76 18.60
N TYR A 121 41.61 -15.64 19.08
CA TYR A 121 41.54 -15.25 20.49
C TYR A 121 40.22 -14.56 20.88
N PHE A 122 39.43 -14.17 19.89
CA PHE A 122 38.19 -13.40 20.04
C PHE A 122 36.97 -14.04 19.36
N GLN A 123 36.98 -15.37 19.13
CA GLN A 123 35.86 -16.05 18.44
C GLN A 123 34.57 -16.05 19.27
N ASP A 124 34.69 -16.25 20.58
CA ASP A 124 33.56 -16.45 21.50
C ASP A 124 33.18 -15.18 22.28
N ILE A 125 33.65 -14.01 21.84
CA ILE A 125 33.38 -12.75 22.54
C ILE A 125 31.96 -12.26 22.22
N ASP A 126 31.16 -12.07 23.26
CA ASP A 126 29.84 -11.46 23.14
C ASP A 126 29.98 -9.93 23.14
N LEU A 127 29.66 -9.32 22.00
CA LEU A 127 29.74 -7.87 21.77
C LEU A 127 28.37 -7.21 21.83
N HIS A 128 27.31 -7.94 22.16
CA HIS A 128 25.95 -7.40 22.20
C HIS A 128 25.82 -6.24 23.20
N SER A 129 26.50 -6.33 24.35
CA SER A 129 26.52 -5.25 25.37
C SER A 129 27.23 -3.97 24.91
N CYS A 130 28.00 -4.05 23.83
CA CYS A 130 28.70 -2.91 23.25
C CYS A 130 27.82 -2.13 22.26
N LEU A 131 26.63 -2.60 21.89
CA LEU A 131 25.72 -1.86 21.01
C LEU A 131 25.11 -0.65 21.75
N ASP A 132 24.92 0.46 21.04
CA ASP A 132 24.27 1.65 21.60
C ASP A 132 22.77 1.42 21.84
N ILE A 133 22.12 0.70 20.92
CA ILE A 133 20.72 0.26 21.01
C ILE A 133 20.70 -1.27 20.85
N PRO A 134 20.49 -2.02 21.94
CA PRO A 134 20.32 -3.47 21.88
C PRO A 134 19.17 -3.86 20.94
N ASP A 135 19.31 -5.00 20.24
CA ASP A 135 18.32 -5.56 19.32
C ASP A 135 18.02 -4.76 18.02
N ASP A 136 18.70 -3.64 17.78
CA ASP A 136 18.66 -2.92 16.51
C ASP A 136 19.83 -3.37 15.60
N PRO A 137 19.57 -4.03 14.45
CA PRO A 137 20.62 -4.53 13.56
C PRO A 137 21.46 -3.41 12.91
N ASP A 138 20.91 -2.20 12.81
CA ASP A 138 21.59 -1.04 12.25
C ASP A 138 22.28 -0.18 13.35
N SER A 139 22.26 -0.64 14.60
CA SER A 139 22.86 0.07 15.72
C SER A 139 24.38 0.16 15.60
N THR A 140 24.92 1.32 15.96
CA THR A 140 26.35 1.54 16.11
C THR A 140 26.88 0.84 17.35
N SER A 141 28.16 0.44 17.30
CA SER A 141 28.86 -0.15 18.42
C SER A 141 29.64 0.92 19.18
N ASN A 142 29.59 0.91 20.50
CA ASN A 142 30.40 1.74 21.35
C ASN A 142 31.85 1.23 21.36
N ILE A 143 32.74 1.96 20.69
CA ILE A 143 34.15 1.57 20.51
C ILE A 143 34.90 1.50 21.85
N ASP A 144 34.61 2.41 22.78
CA ASP A 144 35.26 2.43 24.09
C ASP A 144 34.92 1.14 24.89
N ARG A 145 33.65 0.72 24.87
CA ARG A 145 33.23 -0.55 25.51
C ARG A 145 33.86 -1.77 24.85
N ILE A 146 34.03 -1.74 23.52
CA ILE A 146 34.72 -2.82 22.80
C ILE A 146 36.17 -2.87 23.27
N GLU A 147 36.86 -1.73 23.32
CA GLU A 147 38.25 -1.67 23.78
C GLU A 147 38.41 -2.23 25.20
N GLU A 148 37.55 -1.81 26.14
CA GLU A 148 37.55 -2.35 27.51
C GLU A 148 37.35 -3.87 27.54
N LEU A 149 36.43 -4.40 26.73
CA LEU A 149 36.17 -5.83 26.65
C LEU A 149 37.35 -6.60 26.05
N LEU A 150 38.04 -6.04 25.05
CA LEU A 150 39.23 -6.65 24.45
C LEU A 150 40.41 -6.65 25.43
N VAL A 151 40.58 -5.58 26.21
CA VAL A 151 41.57 -5.51 27.29
C VAL A 151 41.26 -6.54 28.37
N LEU A 152 40.00 -6.69 28.76
CA LEU A 152 39.55 -7.69 29.73
C LEU A 152 39.82 -9.11 29.22
N ARG A 153 39.49 -9.40 27.95
CA ARG A 153 39.75 -10.70 27.33
C ARG A 153 41.24 -11.00 27.26
N ARG A 154 42.09 -10.01 26.96
CA ARG A 154 43.55 -10.17 26.99
C ARG A 154 44.04 -10.55 28.39
N ALA A 155 43.53 -9.89 29.44
CA ALA A 155 43.89 -10.19 30.82
C ALA A 155 43.42 -11.60 31.24
N GLU A 156 42.22 -12.02 30.81
CA GLU A 156 41.71 -13.37 31.02
C GLU A 156 42.59 -14.44 30.36
N LEU A 157 43.02 -14.23 29.12
CA LEU A 157 43.89 -15.15 28.38
C LEU A 157 45.27 -15.29 29.03
N ALA A 158 45.83 -14.21 29.56
CA ALA A 158 47.07 -14.23 30.32
C ALA A 158 46.90 -14.96 31.66
N ASN A 159 45.83 -14.67 32.42
CA ASN A 159 45.55 -15.31 33.71
C ASN A 159 45.26 -16.81 33.58
N SER A 160 44.62 -17.22 32.49
CA SER A 160 44.31 -18.62 32.18
C SER A 160 45.47 -19.40 31.54
N ARG A 161 46.65 -18.78 31.39
CA ARG A 161 47.85 -19.39 30.78
C ARG A 161 47.65 -19.89 29.34
N ARG A 162 46.68 -19.31 28.63
CA ARG A 162 46.45 -19.59 27.20
C ARG A 162 47.36 -18.76 26.30
N VAL A 163 47.95 -17.70 26.85
CA VAL A 163 48.86 -16.77 26.19
C VAL A 163 50.02 -16.54 27.16
N GLU A 164 51.17 -17.14 26.88
CA GLU A 164 52.35 -17.06 27.77
C GLU A 164 53.56 -16.45 27.06
N SER A 165 53.68 -16.61 25.74
CA SER A 165 54.83 -16.08 25.01
C SER A 165 54.63 -14.61 24.62
N PRO A 166 55.73 -13.82 24.51
CA PRO A 166 55.67 -12.47 23.96
C PRO A 166 55.11 -12.41 22.54
N GLN A 167 55.28 -13.49 21.76
CA GLN A 167 54.72 -13.62 20.41
C GLN A 167 53.20 -13.77 20.46
N ASP A 168 52.65 -14.58 21.37
CA ASP A 168 51.21 -14.75 21.51
C ASP A 168 50.53 -13.44 21.94
N LEU A 169 51.15 -12.69 22.87
CA LEU A 169 50.66 -11.36 23.27
C LEU A 169 50.65 -10.36 22.10
N SER A 170 51.67 -10.40 21.25
CA SER A 170 51.73 -9.58 20.04
C SER A 170 50.59 -9.92 19.08
N VAL A 171 50.29 -11.21 18.89
CA VAL A 171 49.19 -11.66 18.02
C VAL A 171 47.83 -11.25 18.59
N VAL A 172 47.63 -11.37 19.92
CA VAL A 172 46.39 -10.93 20.58
C VAL A 172 46.17 -9.43 20.40
N ASN A 173 47.21 -8.61 20.61
CA ASN A 173 47.10 -7.16 20.43
C ASN A 173 46.79 -6.81 18.96
N GLN A 174 47.45 -7.46 18.00
CA GLN A 174 47.17 -7.26 16.58
C GLN A 174 45.73 -7.63 16.22
N GLN A 175 45.22 -8.76 16.73
CA GLN A 175 43.81 -9.16 16.51
C GLN A 175 42.83 -8.15 17.14
N ALA A 176 43.15 -7.59 18.32
CA ALA A 176 42.34 -6.56 18.96
C ALA A 176 42.29 -5.27 18.14
N GLU A 177 43.43 -4.80 17.62
CA GLU A 177 43.51 -3.62 16.75
C GLU A 177 42.71 -3.80 15.45
N VAL A 178 42.79 -4.99 14.83
CA VAL A 178 41.99 -5.33 13.65
C VAL A 178 40.50 -5.23 13.95
N LEU A 179 40.07 -5.73 15.11
CA LEU A 179 38.66 -5.72 15.50
C LEU A 179 38.16 -4.31 15.83
N LEU A 180 38.95 -3.50 16.54
CA LEU A 180 38.63 -2.08 16.80
C LEU A 180 38.49 -1.30 15.50
N LYS A 181 39.44 -1.47 14.58
CA LYS A 181 39.40 -0.84 13.26
C LYS A 181 38.17 -1.27 12.46
N PHE A 182 37.82 -2.56 12.49
CA PHE A 182 36.62 -3.07 11.85
C PHE A 182 35.35 -2.39 12.38
N PHE A 183 35.15 -2.32 13.70
CA PHE A 183 33.97 -1.69 14.27
C PHE A 183 33.91 -0.18 14.05
N ALA A 184 35.05 0.50 14.03
CA ALA A 184 35.11 1.91 13.66
C ALA A 184 34.62 2.14 12.22
N MET A 185 35.03 1.27 11.28
CA MET A 185 34.59 1.33 9.88
C MET A 185 33.11 0.93 9.72
N ASP A 186 32.66 -0.12 10.40
CA ASP A 186 31.25 -0.54 10.40
C ASP A 186 30.33 0.58 10.90
N ASN A 187 30.73 1.28 11.97
CA ASN A 187 30.02 2.45 12.47
C ASN A 187 29.94 3.58 11.44
N GLN A 188 31.02 3.85 10.71
CA GLN A 188 31.03 4.88 9.67
C GLN A 188 30.04 4.54 8.54
N ILE A 189 30.02 3.28 8.09
CA ILE A 189 29.07 2.81 7.07
C ILE A 189 27.61 2.88 7.57
N LYS A 190 27.36 2.46 8.81
CA LYS A 190 26.03 2.59 9.43
C LYS A 190 25.61 4.05 9.54
N SER A 191 26.52 4.93 9.96
CA SER A 191 26.26 6.37 10.09
C SER A 191 25.89 7.00 8.74
N ILE A 192 26.62 6.71 7.66
CA ILE A 192 26.31 7.28 6.35
C ILE A 192 25.01 6.72 5.77
N ARG A 193 24.68 5.43 6.00
CA ARG A 193 23.38 4.86 5.63
C ARG A 193 22.23 5.52 6.40
N ALA A 194 22.42 5.75 7.70
CA ALA A 194 21.45 6.48 8.53
C ALA A 194 21.28 7.93 8.06
N ALA A 195 22.39 8.62 7.70
CA ALA A 195 22.36 9.96 7.13
C ALA A 195 21.62 10.00 5.78
N ARG A 196 21.89 9.04 4.89
CA ARG A 196 21.18 8.88 3.61
C ARG A 196 19.68 8.71 3.82
N LEU A 197 19.27 7.83 4.73
CA LEU A 197 17.86 7.64 5.06
C LEU A 197 17.21 8.91 5.64
N LYS A 198 17.93 9.68 6.47
CA LYS A 198 17.45 10.98 6.98
C LYS A 198 17.22 11.99 5.84
N VAL A 199 18.15 12.09 4.90
CA VAL A 199 17.98 12.95 3.71
C VAL A 199 16.82 12.46 2.87
N LEU A 200 16.71 11.16 2.62
CA LEU A 200 15.62 10.57 1.84
C LEU A 200 14.25 10.94 2.42
N ARG A 201 14.07 10.77 3.73
CA ARG A 201 12.82 11.14 4.43
C ARG A 201 12.51 12.62 4.27
N ALA A 202 13.50 13.49 4.45
CA ALA A 202 13.33 14.93 4.29
C ALA A 202 13.01 15.34 2.85
N TRP A 203 13.67 14.72 1.87
CA TRP A 203 13.43 14.93 0.45
C TRP A 203 12.04 14.44 0.02
N VAL A 204 11.66 13.22 0.43
CA VAL A 204 10.32 12.66 0.17
C VAL A 204 9.25 13.53 0.78
N GLN A 205 9.44 14.02 2.01
CA GLN A 205 8.49 14.93 2.65
C GLN A 205 8.29 16.22 1.85
N LEU A 206 9.37 16.83 1.34
CA LEU A 206 9.28 18.02 0.50
C LEU A 206 8.58 17.72 -0.84
N MET A 207 8.88 16.57 -1.44
CA MET A 207 8.24 16.11 -2.68
C MET A 207 6.74 15.82 -2.50
N LEU A 208 6.34 15.22 -1.37
CA LEU A 208 4.94 15.01 -1.03
C LEU A 208 4.19 16.33 -0.91
N LEU A 209 4.81 17.35 -0.31
CA LEU A 209 4.25 18.70 -0.29
C LEU A 209 4.17 19.27 -1.70
N LEU A 210 5.23 19.17 -2.51
CA LEU A 210 5.24 19.63 -3.91
C LEU A 210 4.11 19.03 -4.74
N VAL A 211 3.91 17.71 -4.66
CA VAL A 211 2.88 16.98 -5.39
C VAL A 211 1.48 17.30 -4.84
N GLY A 212 1.30 17.33 -3.52
CA GLY A 212 -0.01 17.50 -2.88
C GLY A 212 -0.52 18.94 -2.81
N SER A 213 0.36 19.94 -2.95
CA SER A 213 0.01 21.35 -2.79
C SER A 213 -0.27 22.09 -4.10
N GLY A 214 0.02 21.47 -5.23
CA GLY A 214 0.02 22.12 -6.53
C GLY A 214 -1.35 22.55 -7.04
N ASP A 215 -1.64 23.86 -7.03
CA ASP A 215 -2.67 24.44 -7.92
C ASP A 215 -2.09 24.59 -9.32
N PHE A 216 -1.52 23.50 -9.83
CA PHE A 216 -0.89 23.50 -11.13
C PHE A 216 -1.94 23.37 -12.21
N GLU A 217 -1.68 24.02 -13.35
CA GLU A 217 -2.32 23.59 -14.58
C GLU A 217 -2.08 22.09 -14.78
N LYS A 218 -3.09 21.41 -15.30
CA LYS A 218 -3.12 19.95 -15.45
C LYS A 218 -1.86 19.39 -16.12
N THR A 219 -1.36 20.04 -17.18
CA THR A 219 -0.13 19.63 -17.88
C THR A 219 1.11 19.73 -16.99
N SER A 220 1.25 20.81 -16.22
CA SER A 220 2.36 21.00 -15.28
C SER A 220 2.33 19.97 -14.14
N LYS A 221 1.13 19.66 -13.63
CA LYS A 221 0.91 18.59 -12.64
C LYS A 221 1.39 17.24 -13.16
N THR A 222 0.96 16.86 -14.37
CA THR A 222 1.38 15.60 -15.03
C THR A 222 2.89 15.56 -15.27
N SER A 223 3.50 16.69 -15.66
CA SER A 223 4.96 16.78 -15.86
C SER A 223 5.75 16.55 -14.56
N ILE A 224 5.34 17.20 -13.46
CA ILE A 224 5.96 17.02 -12.14
C ILE A 224 5.83 15.56 -11.68
N MET A 225 4.66 14.96 -11.85
CA MET A 225 4.42 13.55 -11.51
C MET A 225 5.31 12.61 -12.33
N LEU A 226 5.39 12.82 -13.65
CA LEU A 226 6.25 12.06 -14.54
C LEU A 226 7.72 12.16 -14.12
N ARG A 227 8.21 13.39 -13.87
CA ARG A 227 9.59 13.63 -13.44
C ARG A 227 9.88 13.02 -12.07
N THR A 228 8.91 13.05 -11.15
CA THR A 228 9.00 12.37 -9.85
C THR A 228 9.18 10.87 -10.03
N LEU A 229 8.31 10.23 -10.84
CA LEU A 229 8.43 8.80 -11.14
C LEU A 229 9.77 8.49 -11.79
N GLN A 230 10.19 9.25 -12.80
CA GLN A 230 11.49 9.07 -13.46
C GLN A 230 12.68 9.12 -12.48
N THR A 231 12.59 9.98 -11.47
CA THR A 231 13.66 10.17 -10.47
C THR A 231 13.77 8.96 -9.53
N ILE A 232 12.65 8.45 -9.02
CA ILE A 232 12.65 7.42 -7.96
C ILE A 232 12.67 5.98 -8.49
N MET A 233 12.31 5.75 -9.75
CA MET A 233 11.98 4.43 -10.27
C MET A 233 13.12 3.41 -10.17
N SER A 234 14.33 3.82 -10.56
CA SER A 234 15.49 2.92 -10.53
C SER A 234 15.80 2.45 -9.11
N ARG A 235 15.75 3.36 -8.13
CA ARG A 235 16.01 3.06 -6.71
C ARG A 235 14.88 2.25 -6.08
N LEU A 236 13.63 2.56 -6.44
CA LEU A 236 12.47 1.79 -5.97
C LEU A 236 12.55 0.33 -6.41
N GLU A 237 13.10 0.04 -7.60
CA GLU A 237 13.30 -1.33 -8.07
C GLU A 237 14.52 -2.02 -7.45
N SER A 238 15.65 -1.32 -7.27
CA SER A 238 16.89 -1.90 -6.72
C SER A 238 16.84 -2.12 -5.21
N ASP A 239 16.17 -1.23 -4.49
CA ASP A 239 16.29 -1.12 -3.03
C ASP A 239 15.19 -1.87 -2.28
N LEU A 240 14.41 -2.75 -2.93
CA LEU A 240 13.31 -3.51 -2.31
C LEU A 240 13.74 -4.30 -1.04
N HIS A 241 15.02 -4.67 -0.96
CA HIS A 241 15.57 -5.35 0.22
C HIS A 241 15.82 -4.39 1.39
N ASN A 242 16.14 -3.12 1.12
CA ASN A 242 16.29 -2.05 2.10
C ASN A 242 14.91 -1.44 2.43
N VAL A 243 14.21 -2.08 3.37
CA VAL A 243 12.80 -1.76 3.70
C VAL A 243 12.60 -0.29 4.06
N PRO A 244 13.42 0.35 4.92
CA PRO A 244 13.25 1.76 5.25
C PRO A 244 13.29 2.69 4.03
N GLU A 245 14.27 2.52 3.12
CA GLU A 245 14.39 3.36 1.92
C GLU A 245 13.28 3.06 0.91
N ALA A 246 13.03 1.78 0.63
CA ALA A 246 11.95 1.37 -0.28
C ALA A 246 10.59 1.86 0.20
N THR A 247 10.35 1.91 1.51
CA THR A 247 9.10 2.41 2.09
C THR A 247 8.91 3.89 1.80
N GLU A 248 9.93 4.72 1.95
CA GLU A 248 9.83 6.16 1.66
C GLU A 248 9.59 6.42 0.17
N LEU A 249 10.30 5.70 -0.72
CA LEU A 249 10.11 5.80 -2.16
C LEU A 249 8.72 5.30 -2.60
N ALA A 250 8.26 4.17 -2.05
CA ALA A 250 6.95 3.61 -2.36
C ALA A 250 5.81 4.54 -1.88
N LYS A 251 5.95 5.18 -0.70
CA LYS A 251 5.00 6.20 -0.22
C LYS A 251 4.86 7.34 -1.22
N LEU A 252 5.98 7.85 -1.73
CA LEU A 252 5.96 8.92 -2.75
C LEU A 252 5.31 8.43 -4.05
N ALA A 253 5.69 7.26 -4.56
CA ALA A 253 5.08 6.68 -5.76
C ALA A 253 3.57 6.49 -5.61
N ASN A 254 3.11 6.05 -4.43
CA ASN A 254 1.70 5.89 -4.10
C ASN A 254 0.96 7.23 -4.15
N VAL A 255 1.49 8.28 -3.51
CA VAL A 255 0.85 9.61 -3.57
C VAL A 255 0.82 10.14 -5.00
N VAL A 256 1.89 9.95 -5.79
CA VAL A 256 1.96 10.39 -7.19
C VAL A 256 0.88 9.71 -8.03
N ILE A 257 0.74 8.39 -7.97
CA ILE A 257 -0.25 7.67 -8.80
C ILE A 257 -1.70 7.98 -8.39
N PHE A 258 -1.95 8.20 -7.10
CA PHE A 258 -3.29 8.60 -6.63
C PHE A 258 -3.62 10.06 -6.95
N SER A 259 -2.61 10.93 -7.05
CA SER A 259 -2.79 12.33 -7.43
C SER A 259 -2.94 12.52 -8.94
N LEU A 260 -2.55 11.52 -9.75
CA LEU A 260 -2.65 11.55 -11.20
C LEU A 260 -4.10 11.37 -11.67
N ASP A 261 -4.49 12.24 -12.60
CA ASP A 261 -5.81 12.22 -13.22
C ASP A 261 -5.80 11.24 -14.40
N PHE A 262 -6.52 10.11 -14.24
CA PHE A 262 -6.66 9.08 -15.28
C PHE A 262 -7.74 9.49 -16.30
N ASP A 263 -7.49 10.58 -17.00
CA ASP A 263 -8.39 11.08 -18.03
C ASP A 263 -7.87 10.78 -19.45
N PRO A 264 -8.74 10.58 -20.46
CA PRO A 264 -8.30 10.22 -21.80
C PRO A 264 -7.37 11.24 -22.46
N GLU A 265 -7.51 12.54 -22.16
CA GLU A 265 -6.69 13.61 -22.74
C GLU A 265 -5.23 13.52 -22.30
N SER A 266 -4.99 13.19 -21.03
CA SER A 266 -3.65 13.00 -20.46
C SER A 266 -2.90 11.80 -21.07
N PHE A 267 -3.62 10.88 -21.72
CA PHE A 267 -3.09 9.64 -22.29
C PHE A 267 -3.29 9.56 -23.81
N LYS A 268 -3.69 10.66 -24.46
CA LYS A 268 -3.74 10.74 -25.93
C LYS A 268 -2.34 10.55 -26.50
N LYS A 269 -2.30 10.01 -27.72
CA LYS A 269 -1.06 9.79 -28.46
C LYS A 269 -0.28 11.10 -28.62
N GLY A 270 0.97 11.08 -28.16
CA GLY A 270 1.89 12.19 -28.12
C GLY A 270 3.00 11.90 -27.10
N ASP A 271 4.17 12.50 -27.27
CA ASP A 271 5.38 12.16 -26.52
C ASP A 271 5.16 12.11 -25.00
N MET A 272 4.43 13.08 -24.44
CA MET A 272 4.17 13.13 -23.00
C MET A 272 3.21 12.04 -22.52
N GLY A 273 2.14 11.76 -23.25
CA GLY A 273 1.15 10.75 -22.89
C GLY A 273 1.73 9.34 -22.96
N ASP A 274 2.55 9.06 -23.97
CA ASP A 274 3.24 7.78 -24.11
C ASP A 274 4.27 7.57 -22.98
N LEU A 275 5.04 8.60 -22.62
CA LEU A 275 5.98 8.56 -21.50
C LEU A 275 5.30 8.32 -20.13
N VAL A 276 4.16 8.97 -19.88
CA VAL A 276 3.37 8.76 -18.66
C VAL A 276 2.86 7.32 -18.60
N ASN A 277 2.29 6.82 -19.70
CA ASN A 277 1.81 5.45 -19.80
C ASN A 277 2.94 4.43 -19.58
N ASP A 278 4.12 4.67 -20.15
CA ASP A 278 5.30 3.82 -19.96
C ASP A 278 5.76 3.76 -18.50
N ARG A 279 5.84 4.92 -17.84
CA ARG A 279 6.28 4.99 -16.44
C ARG A 279 5.26 4.38 -15.49
N LEU A 280 3.97 4.59 -15.71
CA LEU A 280 2.91 3.96 -14.90
C LEU A 280 2.89 2.44 -15.09
N PHE A 281 3.06 1.95 -16.31
CA PHE A 281 3.14 0.51 -16.57
C PHE A 281 4.39 -0.12 -15.95
N HIS A 282 5.53 0.57 -16.00
CA HIS A 282 6.74 0.10 -15.31
C HIS A 282 6.54 0.07 -13.80
N LEU A 283 5.92 1.11 -13.21
CA LEU A 283 5.58 1.12 -11.78
C LEU A 283 4.65 -0.04 -11.40
N PHE A 284 3.67 -0.37 -12.24
CA PHE A 284 2.82 -1.56 -12.07
C PHE A 284 3.66 -2.84 -12.07
N HIS A 285 4.57 -3.00 -13.03
CA HIS A 285 5.46 -4.16 -13.10
C HIS A 285 6.35 -4.29 -11.84
N VAL A 286 6.97 -3.20 -11.40
CA VAL A 286 7.77 -3.15 -10.15
C VAL A 286 6.91 -3.54 -8.95
N SER A 287 5.64 -3.10 -8.90
CA SER A 287 4.71 -3.45 -7.82
C SER A 287 4.44 -4.95 -7.76
N LEU A 288 4.21 -5.60 -8.91
CA LEU A 288 4.02 -7.07 -8.95
C LEU A 288 5.28 -7.81 -8.49
N LYS A 289 6.47 -7.36 -8.92
CA LYS A 289 7.76 -7.92 -8.50
C LYS A 289 7.98 -7.75 -7.00
N ALA A 290 7.65 -6.59 -6.45
CA ALA A 290 7.76 -6.30 -5.03
C ALA A 290 6.85 -7.20 -4.19
N ILE A 291 5.56 -7.31 -4.54
CA ILE A 291 4.61 -8.21 -3.86
C ILE A 291 5.15 -9.65 -3.79
N ASN A 292 5.70 -10.16 -4.89
CA ASN A 292 6.27 -11.51 -4.95
C ASN A 292 7.55 -11.74 -4.12
N SER A 293 8.33 -10.68 -3.87
CA SER A 293 9.69 -10.80 -3.30
C SER A 293 9.79 -10.35 -1.83
N LEU A 294 8.85 -9.55 -1.35
CA LEU A 294 8.92 -8.93 -0.02
C LEU A 294 8.63 -9.87 1.16
N GLY A 295 8.11 -11.07 0.93
CA GLY A 295 7.87 -12.06 1.98
C GLY A 295 6.93 -11.53 3.08
N SER A 296 7.37 -11.53 4.34
CA SER A 296 6.57 -11.11 5.50
C SER A 296 6.49 -9.59 5.73
N LYS A 297 7.06 -8.76 4.84
CA LYS A 297 7.08 -7.29 4.97
C LYS A 297 5.73 -6.66 4.58
N THR A 298 4.68 -6.93 5.37
CA THR A 298 3.27 -6.58 5.07
C THR A 298 3.03 -5.10 4.82
N GLN A 299 3.60 -4.21 5.65
CA GLN A 299 3.41 -2.76 5.52
C GLN A 299 3.91 -2.22 4.18
N LEU A 300 5.04 -2.72 3.68
CA LEU A 300 5.55 -2.32 2.38
C LEU A 300 4.73 -2.95 1.23
N LYS A 301 4.29 -4.21 1.39
CA LYS A 301 3.39 -4.86 0.42
C LYS A 301 2.08 -4.10 0.26
N GLU A 302 1.49 -3.60 1.36
CA GLU A 302 0.28 -2.78 1.34
C GLU A 302 0.40 -1.61 0.36
N ILE A 303 1.53 -0.90 0.38
CA ILE A 303 1.76 0.25 -0.52
C ILE A 303 1.77 -0.23 -1.99
N PHE A 304 2.45 -1.33 -2.29
CA PHE A 304 2.49 -1.88 -3.65
C PHE A 304 1.13 -2.46 -4.11
N TYR A 305 0.34 -3.01 -3.20
CA TYR A 305 -1.06 -3.39 -3.48
C TYR A 305 -1.88 -2.18 -3.90
N ASN A 306 -1.77 -1.07 -3.16
CA ASN A 306 -2.48 0.18 -3.46
C ASN A 306 -2.05 0.79 -4.80
N ILE A 307 -0.75 0.80 -5.09
CA ILE A 307 -0.21 1.27 -6.38
C ILE A 307 -0.77 0.43 -7.53
N ALA A 308 -0.70 -0.91 -7.42
CA ALA A 308 -1.20 -1.81 -8.46
C ALA A 308 -2.73 -1.68 -8.64
N TYR A 309 -3.47 -1.55 -7.55
CA TYR A 309 -4.91 -1.31 -7.56
C TYR A 309 -5.27 0.00 -8.29
N ARG A 310 -4.61 1.11 -7.94
CA ARG A 310 -4.85 2.41 -8.58
C ARG A 310 -4.50 2.39 -10.06
N TYR A 311 -3.40 1.73 -10.44
CA TYR A 311 -3.05 1.55 -11.85
C TYR A 311 -4.16 0.83 -12.63
N LEU A 312 -4.61 -0.33 -12.15
CA LEU A 312 -5.60 -1.14 -12.86
C LEU A 312 -6.96 -0.43 -12.98
N THR A 313 -7.44 0.18 -11.90
CA THR A 313 -8.70 0.93 -11.88
C THR A 313 -8.64 2.20 -12.73
N GLY A 314 -7.54 2.96 -12.66
CA GLY A 314 -7.37 4.14 -13.49
C GLY A 314 -7.30 3.80 -14.99
N MET A 315 -6.56 2.75 -15.35
CA MET A 315 -6.40 2.35 -16.75
C MET A 315 -7.67 1.72 -17.34
N SER A 316 -8.55 1.11 -16.55
CA SER A 316 -9.83 0.58 -17.07
C SER A 316 -10.74 1.70 -17.61
N ASP A 317 -10.71 2.86 -16.97
CA ASP A 317 -11.52 4.02 -17.38
C ASP A 317 -10.96 4.61 -18.68
N VAL A 318 -9.64 4.73 -18.77
CA VAL A 318 -8.95 5.30 -19.93
C VAL A 318 -9.06 4.41 -21.16
N THR A 319 -8.78 3.10 -21.03
CA THR A 319 -8.74 2.14 -22.16
C THR A 319 -10.08 1.78 -22.79
N SER A 320 -11.18 2.27 -22.19
CA SER A 320 -12.51 2.23 -22.77
C SER A 320 -12.67 3.21 -23.95
N HIS A 321 -11.75 4.17 -24.09
CA HIS A 321 -11.81 5.21 -25.12
C HIS A 321 -11.11 4.79 -26.43
N PRO A 322 -11.71 5.05 -27.62
CA PRO A 322 -11.10 4.77 -28.90
C PRO A 322 -9.78 5.54 -29.11
N GLY A 323 -8.74 4.88 -29.62
CA GLY A 323 -7.45 5.50 -29.95
C GLY A 323 -6.35 5.39 -28.91
N ILE A 324 -6.65 4.87 -27.71
CA ILE A 324 -5.66 4.60 -26.66
C ILE A 324 -5.16 3.16 -26.72
N HIS A 325 -3.85 2.96 -26.61
CA HIS A 325 -3.24 1.63 -26.62
C HIS A 325 -3.60 0.85 -25.36
N ARG A 326 -4.31 -0.26 -25.54
CA ARG A 326 -4.50 -1.26 -24.48
C ARG A 326 -3.18 -1.99 -24.25
N ARG A 327 -2.57 -1.80 -23.08
CA ARG A 327 -1.53 -2.73 -22.61
C ARG A 327 -2.23 -3.97 -22.09
N HIS A 328 -1.74 -5.14 -22.49
CA HIS A 328 -2.24 -6.42 -21.98
C HIS A 328 -1.72 -6.65 -20.56
N SER A 329 -2.28 -5.92 -19.60
CA SER A 329 -1.95 -6.05 -18.18
C SER A 329 -2.14 -7.50 -17.72
N ILE A 330 -3.11 -8.23 -18.30
CA ILE A 330 -3.29 -9.66 -18.07
C ILE A 330 -2.05 -10.49 -18.42
N GLN A 331 -1.30 -10.14 -19.47
CA GLN A 331 -0.11 -10.88 -19.87
C GLN A 331 1.04 -10.65 -18.88
N THR A 332 1.16 -9.42 -18.36
CA THR A 332 2.11 -9.09 -17.31
C THR A 332 1.81 -9.85 -16.03
N ILE A 333 0.54 -9.94 -15.64
CA ILE A 333 0.11 -10.72 -14.47
C ILE A 333 0.40 -12.22 -14.68
N LYS A 334 0.12 -12.76 -15.88
CA LYS A 334 0.49 -14.14 -16.22
C LYS A 334 1.99 -14.37 -16.14
N SER A 335 2.80 -13.40 -16.56
CA SER A 335 4.27 -13.50 -16.50
C SER A 335 4.82 -13.40 -15.07
N ALA A 336 4.09 -12.75 -14.14
CA ALA A 336 4.41 -12.77 -12.72
C ALA A 336 4.22 -14.16 -12.07
N GLY A 337 3.55 -15.07 -12.79
CA GLY A 337 3.41 -16.49 -12.43
C GLY A 337 2.25 -16.78 -11.47
N GLU A 338 1.91 -18.06 -11.32
CA GLU A 338 0.82 -18.49 -10.42
C GLU A 338 1.11 -18.16 -8.95
N ARG A 339 2.40 -18.14 -8.56
CA ARG A 339 2.86 -17.74 -7.22
C ARG A 339 2.38 -16.34 -6.83
N PHE A 340 2.21 -15.44 -7.80
CA PHE A 340 1.70 -14.11 -7.50
C PHE A 340 0.29 -14.16 -6.92
N ILE A 341 -0.63 -14.88 -7.57
CA ILE A 341 -2.01 -14.98 -7.09
C ILE A 341 -2.06 -15.68 -5.73
N ASP A 342 -1.20 -16.68 -5.52
CA ASP A 342 -1.05 -17.39 -4.24
C ASP A 342 -0.68 -16.42 -3.11
N VAL A 343 0.39 -15.63 -3.29
CA VAL A 343 0.82 -14.62 -2.31
C VAL A 343 -0.27 -13.59 -2.01
N VAL A 344 -0.99 -13.10 -3.03
CA VAL A 344 -2.09 -12.14 -2.82
C VAL A 344 -3.25 -12.78 -2.04
N CYS A 345 -3.57 -14.05 -2.30
CA CYS A 345 -4.61 -14.79 -1.58
C CYS A 345 -4.23 -15.02 -0.11
N ASP A 346 -2.99 -15.41 0.15
CA ASP A 346 -2.47 -15.57 1.52
C ASP A 346 -2.51 -14.25 2.28
N ASP A 347 -2.05 -13.17 1.66
CA ASP A 347 -2.08 -11.84 2.27
C ASP A 347 -3.51 -11.35 2.52
N ALA A 348 -4.47 -11.63 1.63
CA ALA A 348 -5.88 -11.27 1.80
C ALA A 348 -6.54 -11.94 3.03
N TYR A 349 -5.98 -13.06 3.50
CA TYR A 349 -6.51 -13.80 4.65
C TYR A 349 -5.70 -13.59 5.93
N ALA A 350 -4.36 -13.63 5.85
CA ALA A 350 -3.49 -13.78 7.02
C ALA A 350 -2.66 -12.53 7.38
N SER A 351 -2.60 -11.49 6.54
CA SER A 351 -1.72 -10.33 6.76
C SER A 351 -2.22 -9.36 7.85
N GLU A 352 -1.64 -8.17 7.98
CA GLU A 352 -2.17 -7.11 8.86
C GLU A 352 -3.48 -6.52 8.29
N PRO A 353 -4.39 -5.95 9.11
CA PRO A 353 -5.73 -5.56 8.68
C PRO A 353 -5.80 -4.70 7.41
N THR A 354 -4.93 -3.68 7.30
CA THR A 354 -4.88 -2.78 6.13
C THR A 354 -4.33 -3.47 4.89
N CYS A 355 -3.29 -4.30 5.05
CA CYS A 355 -2.72 -5.12 3.99
C CYS A 355 -3.74 -6.14 3.43
N ARG A 356 -4.56 -6.76 4.29
CA ARG A 356 -5.64 -7.68 3.85
C ARG A 356 -6.65 -6.98 2.94
N ILE A 357 -7.06 -5.76 3.33
CA ILE A 357 -7.99 -4.94 2.55
C ILE A 357 -7.37 -4.58 1.20
N ALA A 358 -6.11 -4.09 1.19
CA ALA A 358 -5.42 -3.72 -0.04
C ALA A 358 -5.25 -4.91 -1.00
N ALA A 359 -4.93 -6.10 -0.48
CA ALA A 359 -4.84 -7.33 -1.26
C ALA A 359 -6.21 -7.71 -1.87
N LEU A 360 -7.31 -7.64 -1.10
CA LEU A 360 -8.66 -7.91 -1.61
C LEU A 360 -9.09 -6.91 -2.69
N LEU A 361 -8.78 -5.61 -2.51
CA LEU A 361 -9.06 -4.58 -3.51
C LEU A 361 -8.29 -4.86 -4.80
N LEU A 362 -7.01 -5.26 -4.71
CA LEU A 362 -6.24 -5.66 -5.88
C LEU A 362 -6.84 -6.89 -6.57
N LEU A 363 -7.20 -7.94 -5.83
CA LEU A 363 -7.88 -9.11 -6.40
C LEU A 363 -9.15 -8.71 -7.16
N GLY A 364 -9.91 -7.76 -6.61
CA GLY A 364 -11.08 -7.23 -7.27
C GLY A 364 -10.75 -6.53 -8.61
N ALA A 365 -9.76 -5.64 -8.58
CA ALA A 365 -9.28 -4.98 -9.79
C ALA A 365 -8.75 -5.98 -10.85
N LEU A 366 -8.08 -7.05 -10.44
CA LEU A 366 -7.62 -8.12 -11.32
C LEU A 366 -8.80 -8.88 -11.97
N VAL A 367 -9.84 -9.21 -11.20
CA VAL A 367 -11.06 -9.85 -11.72
C VAL A 367 -11.77 -8.92 -12.72
N ASN A 368 -11.91 -7.64 -12.39
CA ASN A 368 -12.55 -6.67 -13.27
C ASN A 368 -11.76 -6.48 -14.58
N MET A 369 -10.43 -6.33 -14.49
CA MET A 369 -9.56 -6.27 -15.67
C MET A 369 -9.69 -7.55 -16.51
N GLY A 370 -9.72 -8.74 -15.89
CA GLY A 370 -9.94 -10.01 -16.58
C GLY A 370 -11.27 -10.03 -17.35
N LYS A 371 -12.35 -9.46 -16.79
CA LYS A 371 -13.64 -9.30 -17.47
C LYS A 371 -13.52 -8.40 -18.70
N HIS A 372 -12.87 -7.23 -18.59
CA HIS A 372 -12.68 -6.31 -19.71
C HIS A 372 -11.80 -6.89 -20.84
N GLU A 373 -10.83 -7.74 -20.49
CA GLU A 373 -9.96 -8.43 -21.44
C GLU A 373 -10.51 -9.82 -21.87
N ASN A 374 -11.74 -10.18 -21.49
CA ASN A 374 -12.36 -11.49 -21.77
C ASN A 374 -11.49 -12.70 -21.36
N SER A 375 -10.75 -12.57 -20.26
CA SER A 375 -9.87 -13.62 -19.72
C SER A 375 -10.45 -14.25 -18.46
N LYS A 376 -10.50 -15.59 -18.43
CA LYS A 376 -10.92 -16.37 -17.26
C LYS A 376 -9.79 -16.65 -16.27
N TYR A 377 -8.56 -16.31 -16.63
CA TYR A 377 -7.34 -16.71 -15.93
C TYR A 377 -7.34 -16.42 -14.42
N ILE A 378 -7.81 -15.24 -14.01
CA ILE A 378 -7.85 -14.84 -12.61
C ILE A 378 -8.85 -15.71 -11.83
N ILE A 379 -10.08 -15.85 -12.32
CA ILE A 379 -11.12 -16.65 -11.65
C ILE A 379 -10.74 -18.14 -11.62
N GLU A 380 -10.13 -18.66 -12.70
CA GLU A 380 -9.61 -20.04 -12.73
C GLU A 380 -8.50 -20.25 -11.69
N SER A 381 -7.62 -19.26 -11.50
CA SER A 381 -6.56 -19.32 -10.49
C SER A 381 -7.12 -19.27 -9.07
N LEU A 382 -8.07 -18.37 -8.79
CA LEU A 382 -8.74 -18.31 -7.49
C LEU A 382 -9.51 -19.60 -7.17
N THR A 383 -10.06 -20.25 -8.19
CA THR A 383 -10.74 -21.55 -8.05
C THR A 383 -9.74 -22.65 -7.72
N ARG A 384 -8.60 -22.70 -8.44
CA ARG A 384 -7.53 -23.69 -8.20
C ARG A 384 -6.93 -23.58 -6.80
N LEU A 385 -6.78 -22.36 -6.28
CA LEU A 385 -6.29 -22.08 -4.93
C LEU A 385 -7.36 -22.25 -3.84
N ASN A 386 -8.58 -22.69 -4.20
CA ASN A 386 -9.72 -22.81 -3.29
C ASN A 386 -10.11 -21.49 -2.58
N PHE A 387 -9.64 -20.35 -3.07
CA PHE A 387 -9.82 -19.04 -2.43
C PHE A 387 -11.29 -18.60 -2.45
N ILE A 388 -12.02 -18.87 -3.54
CA ILE A 388 -13.45 -18.53 -3.65
C ILE A 388 -14.27 -19.25 -2.56
N THR A 389 -13.95 -20.52 -2.29
CA THR A 389 -14.61 -21.31 -1.24
C THR A 389 -14.33 -20.73 0.15
N ILE A 390 -13.09 -20.34 0.42
CA ILE A 390 -12.71 -19.68 1.69
C ILE A 390 -13.46 -18.35 1.83
N LEU A 391 -13.52 -17.57 0.76
CA LEU A 391 -14.20 -16.27 0.74
C LEU A 391 -15.71 -16.41 1.02
N VAL A 392 -16.38 -17.37 0.38
CA VAL A 392 -17.79 -17.69 0.63
C VAL A 392 -18.00 -18.21 2.06
N SER A 393 -17.16 -19.12 2.53
CA SER A 393 -17.25 -19.67 3.88
C SER A 393 -17.07 -18.59 4.95
N SER A 394 -16.25 -17.56 4.68
CA SER A 394 -16.05 -16.45 5.61
C SER A 394 -17.30 -15.63 5.89
N ILE A 395 -18.37 -15.74 5.06
CA ILE A 395 -19.66 -15.09 5.31
C ILE A 395 -20.31 -15.63 6.59
N GLN A 396 -20.10 -16.91 6.89
CA GLN A 396 -20.69 -17.60 8.05
C GLN A 396 -20.33 -16.90 9.36
N ASN A 397 -19.11 -16.36 9.45
CA ASN A 397 -18.59 -15.79 10.69
C ASN A 397 -18.75 -14.28 10.77
N ILE A 398 -19.23 -13.57 9.73
CA ILE A 398 -19.27 -12.10 9.71
C ILE A 398 -20.00 -11.51 10.93
N ALA A 399 -21.14 -12.08 11.31
CA ALA A 399 -21.90 -11.58 12.46
C ALA A 399 -21.14 -11.76 13.77
N ASN A 400 -20.48 -12.91 13.97
CA ASN A 400 -19.71 -13.20 15.17
C ASN A 400 -18.43 -12.35 15.22
N ASP A 401 -17.71 -12.27 14.10
CA ASP A 401 -16.50 -11.44 13.98
C ASP A 401 -16.79 -9.97 14.31
N LEU A 402 -17.93 -9.43 13.84
CA LEU A 402 -18.34 -8.06 14.15
C LEU A 402 -18.76 -7.87 15.61
N ARG A 403 -19.39 -8.88 16.22
CA ARG A 403 -19.75 -8.86 17.65
C ARG A 403 -18.52 -8.88 18.56
N ASP A 404 -17.51 -9.68 18.19
CA ASP A 404 -16.30 -9.87 18.98
C ASP A 404 -15.24 -8.77 18.75
N THR A 405 -15.45 -7.89 17.77
CA THR A 405 -14.53 -6.79 17.44
C THR A 405 -14.72 -5.61 18.41
N ALA A 406 -13.61 -5.12 18.97
CA ALA A 406 -13.62 -3.90 19.79
C ALA A 406 -14.18 -2.70 19.02
N ILE A 407 -14.95 -1.83 19.70
CA ILE A 407 -15.67 -0.68 19.10
C ILE A 407 -14.77 0.18 18.19
N GLU A 408 -13.52 0.39 18.59
CA GLU A 408 -12.52 1.18 17.86
C GLU A 408 -12.07 0.56 16.51
N HIS A 409 -12.28 -0.74 16.32
CA HIS A 409 -11.87 -1.49 15.14
C HIS A 409 -13.04 -1.93 14.25
N VAL A 410 -14.29 -1.66 14.65
CA VAL A 410 -15.49 -2.06 13.90
C VAL A 410 -15.50 -1.51 12.48
N ASP A 411 -15.10 -0.26 12.27
CA ASP A 411 -15.08 0.35 10.92
C ASP A 411 -14.04 -0.30 9.99
N LEU A 412 -12.88 -0.69 10.54
CA LEU A 412 -11.84 -1.40 9.81
C LEU A 412 -12.30 -2.82 9.47
N GLN A 413 -12.95 -3.51 10.41
CA GLN A 413 -13.52 -4.84 10.18
C GLN A 413 -14.65 -4.81 9.14
N LEU A 414 -15.53 -3.80 9.18
CA LEU A 414 -16.55 -3.58 8.16
C LEU A 414 -15.94 -3.30 6.78
N SER A 415 -14.86 -2.52 6.73
CA SER A 415 -14.12 -2.28 5.48
C SER A 415 -13.55 -3.57 4.91
N TYR A 416 -13.04 -4.46 5.75
CA TYR A 416 -12.60 -5.81 5.36
C TYR A 416 -13.76 -6.67 4.83
N CYS A 417 -14.90 -6.70 5.53
CA CYS A 417 -16.10 -7.40 5.07
C CYS A 417 -16.62 -6.86 3.72
N ASN A 418 -16.66 -5.53 3.55
CA ASN A 418 -17.07 -4.89 2.31
C ASN A 418 -16.11 -5.22 1.16
N ALA A 419 -14.80 -5.24 1.40
CA ALA A 419 -13.82 -5.65 0.37
C ALA A 419 -14.03 -7.12 -0.05
N LYS A 420 -14.31 -8.03 0.90
CA LYS A 420 -14.64 -9.43 0.61
C LYS A 420 -15.90 -9.56 -0.25
N LEU A 421 -16.97 -8.86 0.12
CA LEU A 421 -18.25 -8.88 -0.58
C LEU A 421 -18.17 -8.22 -1.96
N ALA A 422 -17.39 -7.14 -2.10
CA ALA A 422 -17.12 -6.49 -3.38
C ALA A 422 -16.36 -7.44 -4.34
N LEU A 423 -15.37 -8.17 -3.84
CA LEU A 423 -14.67 -9.19 -4.63
C LEU A 423 -15.63 -10.32 -5.05
N LEU A 424 -16.46 -10.84 -4.14
CA LEU A 424 -17.48 -11.85 -4.48
C LEU A 424 -18.45 -11.35 -5.54
N LEU A 425 -18.90 -10.10 -5.43
CA LEU A 425 -19.77 -9.46 -6.40
C LEU A 425 -19.10 -9.42 -7.78
N GLN A 426 -17.85 -8.98 -7.87
CA GLN A 426 -17.12 -8.91 -9.13
C GLN A 426 -16.89 -10.29 -9.76
N ILE A 427 -16.59 -11.31 -8.95
CA ILE A 427 -16.49 -12.71 -9.42
C ILE A 427 -17.86 -13.18 -9.97
N ALA A 428 -18.94 -12.91 -9.22
CA ALA A 428 -20.29 -13.33 -9.55
C ALA A 428 -20.88 -12.66 -10.80
N GLN A 429 -20.29 -11.56 -11.30
CA GLN A 429 -20.73 -10.88 -12.53
C GLN A 429 -20.35 -11.61 -13.83
N THR A 430 -19.68 -12.76 -13.75
CA THR A 430 -19.40 -13.61 -14.92
C THR A 430 -20.12 -14.94 -14.76
N ARG A 431 -20.57 -15.55 -15.87
CA ARG A 431 -21.26 -16.85 -15.82
C ARG A 431 -20.42 -17.95 -15.15
N PHE A 432 -19.10 -17.93 -15.36
CA PHE A 432 -18.18 -18.89 -14.75
C PHE A 432 -17.98 -18.62 -13.25
N GLY A 433 -17.71 -17.36 -12.86
CA GLY A 433 -17.55 -17.00 -11.45
C GLY A 433 -18.84 -17.14 -10.63
N ALA A 434 -20.00 -16.84 -11.21
CA ALA A 434 -21.30 -17.12 -10.58
C ALA A 434 -21.48 -18.62 -10.28
N ALA A 435 -21.07 -19.49 -11.22
CA ALA A 435 -21.13 -20.93 -11.01
C ALA A 435 -20.24 -21.38 -9.85
N THR A 436 -19.01 -20.86 -9.77
CA THR A 436 -18.07 -21.24 -8.70
C THR A 436 -18.52 -20.72 -7.35
N VAL A 437 -19.04 -19.48 -7.26
CA VAL A 437 -19.59 -18.91 -6.03
C VAL A 437 -20.81 -19.68 -5.53
N LEU A 438 -21.75 -20.04 -6.42
CA LEU A 438 -22.93 -20.83 -6.04
C LEU A 438 -22.54 -22.25 -5.60
N ASN A 439 -21.63 -22.90 -6.32
CA ASN A 439 -21.13 -24.23 -5.99
C ASN A 439 -20.32 -24.26 -4.69
N ALA A 440 -19.68 -23.15 -4.32
CA ALA A 440 -19.00 -22.98 -3.03
C ALA A 440 -19.97 -22.85 -1.84
N GLY A 441 -21.30 -22.87 -2.07
CA GLY A 441 -22.29 -22.90 -1.00
C GLY A 441 -22.74 -21.53 -0.51
N LEU A 442 -22.81 -20.52 -1.39
CA LEU A 442 -23.22 -19.15 -1.03
C LEU A 442 -24.46 -19.08 -0.13
N PHE A 443 -25.57 -19.72 -0.53
CA PHE A 443 -26.81 -19.69 0.25
C PHE A 443 -26.69 -20.38 1.60
N HIS A 444 -25.89 -21.45 1.70
CA HIS A 444 -25.64 -22.12 2.97
C HIS A 444 -24.83 -21.20 3.89
N ALA A 445 -23.78 -20.56 3.37
CA ALA A 445 -22.96 -19.64 4.15
C ALA A 445 -23.76 -18.43 4.69
N ILE A 446 -24.66 -17.88 3.87
CA ILE A 446 -25.57 -16.79 4.28
C ILE A 446 -26.54 -17.26 5.36
N LYS A 447 -27.08 -18.48 5.24
CA LYS A 447 -27.99 -19.05 6.24
C LYS A 447 -27.31 -19.21 7.60
N GLU A 448 -26.11 -19.79 7.63
CA GLU A 448 -25.35 -19.99 8.87
C GLU A 448 -24.92 -18.66 9.51
N SER A 449 -24.73 -17.60 8.72
CA SER A 449 -24.36 -16.27 9.25
C SER A 449 -25.42 -15.65 10.17
N GLY A 450 -26.68 -16.06 10.06
CA GLY A 450 -27.80 -15.48 10.82
C GLY A 450 -28.12 -14.02 10.50
N LEU A 451 -27.43 -13.38 9.54
CA LEU A 451 -27.54 -11.94 9.27
C LEU A 451 -28.96 -11.48 8.89
N PHE A 452 -29.72 -12.32 8.18
CA PHE A 452 -31.08 -11.99 7.77
C PHE A 452 -32.15 -12.36 8.82
N VAL A 453 -31.78 -13.04 9.91
CA VAL A 453 -32.73 -13.45 10.96
C VAL A 453 -32.95 -12.33 11.99
N VAL A 454 -31.94 -11.51 12.22
CA VAL A 454 -31.97 -10.40 13.17
C VAL A 454 -32.80 -9.25 12.59
N ASP A 455 -33.78 -8.75 13.34
CA ASP A 455 -34.47 -7.50 13.00
C ASP A 455 -33.55 -6.32 13.36
N PRO A 456 -33.05 -5.56 12.36
CA PRO A 456 -32.09 -4.49 12.62
C PRO A 456 -32.63 -3.40 13.53
N ASP A 457 -33.96 -3.21 13.60
CA ASP A 457 -34.61 -2.16 14.37
C ASP A 457 -34.95 -2.59 15.81
N LEU A 458 -34.98 -3.90 16.10
CA LEU A 458 -35.22 -4.45 17.45
C LEU A 458 -33.93 -4.64 18.26
N GLY A 459 -32.77 -4.41 17.62
CA GLY A 459 -31.45 -4.52 18.22
C GLY A 459 -30.52 -5.32 17.31
N VAL A 460 -29.39 -4.73 16.96
CA VAL A 460 -28.29 -5.44 16.30
C VAL A 460 -27.23 -5.71 17.35
N ASP A 461 -26.64 -6.91 17.35
CA ASP A 461 -25.50 -7.28 18.21
C ASP A 461 -24.18 -6.60 17.80
N ILE A 462 -24.24 -5.35 17.30
CA ILE A 462 -23.07 -4.56 16.94
C ILE A 462 -23.07 -3.34 17.86
N GLU A 463 -21.99 -3.14 18.60
CA GLU A 463 -21.82 -1.96 19.44
C GLU A 463 -21.28 -0.77 18.62
N GLY A 464 -21.81 0.45 18.85
CA GLY A 464 -21.30 1.69 18.24
C GLY A 464 -22.35 2.65 17.70
N SER A 465 -21.89 3.74 17.06
CA SER A 465 -22.75 4.70 16.37
C SER A 465 -23.12 4.19 14.96
N GLY A 466 -24.37 4.44 14.53
CA GLY A 466 -24.83 4.12 13.18
C GLY A 466 -25.01 2.62 12.89
N VAL A 467 -25.13 1.79 13.93
CA VAL A 467 -25.20 0.32 13.85
C VAL A 467 -26.25 -0.19 12.88
N VAL A 468 -27.46 0.36 12.91
CA VAL A 468 -28.56 -0.03 12.03
C VAL A 468 -28.22 0.22 10.57
N SER A 469 -27.65 1.39 10.25
CA SER A 469 -27.24 1.75 8.88
C SER A 469 -26.10 0.85 8.37
N LYS A 470 -25.12 0.55 9.23
CA LYS A 470 -24.01 -0.37 8.94
C LYS A 470 -24.52 -1.78 8.64
N HIS A 471 -25.48 -2.27 9.42
CA HIS A 471 -26.10 -3.57 9.19
C HIS A 471 -26.89 -3.61 7.87
N TYR A 472 -27.70 -2.58 7.55
CA TYR A 472 -28.37 -2.50 6.25
C TYR A 472 -27.40 -2.44 5.06
N SER A 473 -26.29 -1.72 5.19
CA SER A 473 -25.24 -1.67 4.16
C SER A 473 -24.66 -3.07 3.89
N LEU A 474 -24.40 -3.84 4.95
CA LEU A 474 -23.92 -5.23 4.84
C LEU A 474 -24.94 -6.14 4.16
N LEU A 475 -26.22 -6.06 4.55
CA LEU A 475 -27.30 -6.82 3.91
C LEU A 475 -27.43 -6.48 2.42
N ALA A 476 -27.36 -5.19 2.09
CA ALA A 476 -27.40 -4.73 0.70
C ALA A 476 -26.21 -5.27 -0.11
N ALA A 477 -25.00 -5.29 0.46
CA ALA A 477 -23.83 -5.86 -0.18
C ALA A 477 -23.99 -7.37 -0.45
N ILE A 478 -24.49 -8.15 0.51
CA ILE A 478 -24.78 -9.58 0.32
C ILE A 478 -25.87 -9.80 -0.73
N MET A 479 -26.94 -9.01 -0.70
CA MET A 479 -28.02 -9.10 -1.68
C MET A 479 -27.54 -8.84 -3.11
N ARG A 480 -26.63 -7.86 -3.31
CA ARG A 480 -26.01 -7.62 -4.62
C ARG A 480 -25.23 -8.86 -5.11
N VAL A 481 -24.52 -9.55 -4.22
CA VAL A 481 -23.82 -10.81 -4.57
C VAL A 481 -24.81 -11.90 -4.99
N ILE A 482 -25.90 -12.10 -4.23
CA ILE A 482 -26.95 -13.08 -4.58
C ILE A 482 -27.54 -12.78 -5.95
N CYS A 483 -27.98 -11.53 -6.17
CA CYS A 483 -28.58 -11.11 -7.43
C CYS A 483 -27.60 -11.30 -8.60
N ALA A 484 -26.35 -10.84 -8.46
CA ALA A 484 -25.34 -11.00 -9.51
C ALA A 484 -25.06 -12.48 -9.83
N ALA A 485 -24.97 -13.34 -8.82
CA ALA A 485 -24.72 -14.76 -9.00
C ALA A 485 -25.87 -15.45 -9.75
N LEU A 486 -27.12 -15.20 -9.37
CA LEU A 486 -28.28 -15.80 -10.04
C LEU A 486 -28.46 -15.26 -11.47
N LEU A 487 -28.39 -13.95 -11.65
CA LEU A 487 -28.53 -13.29 -12.96
C LEU A 487 -27.47 -13.78 -13.94
N SER A 488 -26.20 -13.83 -13.51
CA SER A 488 -25.09 -14.24 -14.37
C SER A 488 -25.07 -15.75 -14.65
N ARG A 489 -25.62 -16.57 -13.75
CA ARG A 489 -25.81 -18.01 -13.98
C ARG A 489 -26.87 -18.26 -15.05
N GLY A 490 -27.92 -17.44 -15.03
CA GLY A 490 -29.01 -17.40 -16.02
C GLY A 490 -30.23 -18.23 -15.61
N ALA A 491 -31.40 -17.86 -16.14
CA ALA A 491 -32.70 -18.47 -15.84
C ALA A 491 -32.86 -19.93 -16.28
N GLN A 492 -31.91 -20.46 -17.07
CA GLN A 492 -31.92 -21.87 -17.47
C GLN A 492 -31.50 -22.82 -16.34
N ASN A 493 -30.90 -22.31 -15.26
CA ASN A 493 -30.45 -23.12 -14.15
C ASN A 493 -31.51 -23.17 -13.04
N GLU A 494 -32.43 -24.14 -13.15
CA GLU A 494 -33.53 -24.29 -12.18
C GLU A 494 -33.04 -24.54 -10.75
N GLN A 495 -31.91 -25.24 -10.58
CA GLN A 495 -31.34 -25.48 -9.24
C GLN A 495 -30.96 -24.17 -8.56
N SER A 496 -30.33 -23.25 -9.28
CA SER A 496 -29.96 -21.94 -8.74
C SER A 496 -31.19 -21.07 -8.46
N LEU A 497 -32.21 -21.13 -9.32
CA LEU A 497 -33.48 -20.42 -9.10
C LEU A 497 -34.20 -20.95 -7.84
N GLU A 498 -34.23 -22.27 -7.65
CA GLU A 498 -34.84 -22.89 -6.47
C GLU A 498 -34.13 -22.48 -5.17
N GLN A 499 -32.80 -22.36 -5.19
CA GLN A 499 -32.05 -21.81 -4.05
C GLN A 499 -32.47 -20.36 -3.74
N GLY A 500 -32.66 -19.54 -4.77
CA GLY A 500 -33.18 -18.17 -4.63
C GLY A 500 -34.60 -18.13 -4.06
N ARG A 501 -35.51 -18.97 -4.57
CA ARG A 501 -36.89 -19.08 -4.03
C ARG A 501 -36.90 -19.54 -2.59
N ARG A 502 -36.08 -20.54 -2.25
CA ARG A 502 -35.92 -21.02 -0.87
C ARG A 502 -35.43 -19.92 0.07
N PHE A 503 -34.45 -19.13 -0.36
CA PHE A 503 -33.98 -17.98 0.42
C PHE A 503 -35.10 -16.96 0.69
N LEU A 504 -35.91 -16.63 -0.32
CA LEU A 504 -37.07 -15.73 -0.18
C LEU A 504 -38.11 -16.29 0.80
N THR A 505 -38.41 -17.59 0.73
CA THR A 505 -39.34 -18.26 1.65
C THR A 505 -38.84 -18.24 3.09
N GLU A 506 -37.56 -18.56 3.32
CA GLU A 506 -36.96 -18.63 4.66
C GLU A 506 -36.86 -17.24 5.32
N ASN A 507 -36.70 -16.16 4.54
CA ASN A 507 -36.51 -14.79 5.05
C ASN A 507 -37.70 -13.84 4.80
N ARG A 508 -38.91 -14.39 4.64
CA ARG A 508 -40.12 -13.62 4.26
C ARG A 508 -40.41 -12.43 5.16
N LEU A 509 -40.30 -12.60 6.48
CA LEU A 509 -40.64 -11.56 7.46
C LEU A 509 -39.67 -10.35 7.38
N PRO A 510 -38.34 -10.54 7.46
CA PRO A 510 -37.37 -9.47 7.25
C PRO A 510 -37.56 -8.73 5.92
N ILE A 511 -37.80 -9.47 4.83
CA ILE A 511 -38.01 -8.89 3.49
C ILE A 511 -39.24 -7.97 3.49
N LEU A 512 -40.37 -8.44 4.03
CA LEU A 512 -41.59 -7.63 4.12
C LEU A 512 -41.41 -6.39 4.99
N ALA A 513 -40.62 -6.47 6.07
CA ALA A 513 -40.31 -5.32 6.90
C ALA A 513 -39.56 -4.25 6.11
N VAL A 514 -38.51 -4.63 5.37
CA VAL A 514 -37.74 -3.72 4.51
C VAL A 514 -38.60 -3.09 3.43
N LEU A 515 -39.44 -3.87 2.74
CA LEU A 515 -40.33 -3.36 1.68
C LEU A 515 -41.41 -2.40 2.20
N LYS A 516 -41.96 -2.64 3.39
CA LYS A 516 -42.90 -1.69 4.03
C LYS A 516 -42.21 -0.40 4.42
N LYS A 517 -40.97 -0.49 4.88
CA LYS A 517 -40.15 0.64 5.30
C LYS A 517 -39.79 1.53 4.11
N SER A 518 -39.32 0.95 3.00
CA SER A 518 -39.03 1.71 1.76
C SER A 518 -40.27 2.34 1.16
N ALA A 519 -41.44 1.71 1.27
CA ALA A 519 -42.72 2.25 0.80
C ALA A 519 -43.30 3.36 1.71
N GLY A 520 -42.62 3.77 2.78
CA GLY A 520 -43.10 4.80 3.72
C GLY A 520 -44.33 4.39 4.54
N LEU A 521 -44.63 3.08 4.61
CA LEU A 521 -45.80 2.56 5.33
C LEU A 521 -45.56 2.45 6.85
N VAL A 522 -44.34 2.75 7.32
CA VAL A 522 -43.96 2.75 8.74
C VAL A 522 -43.80 4.19 9.21
N ALA A 523 -44.65 4.60 10.15
CA ALA A 523 -44.67 5.98 10.67
C ALA A 523 -43.39 6.30 11.47
N GLY A 524 -42.78 7.46 11.20
CA GLY A 524 -41.65 7.99 11.96
C GLY A 524 -40.25 7.50 11.53
N VAL A 525 -40.15 6.77 10.41
CA VAL A 525 -38.88 6.27 9.90
C VAL A 525 -38.35 7.16 8.77
N VAL A 526 -37.09 7.59 8.88
CA VAL A 526 -36.36 8.20 7.76
C VAL A 526 -35.87 7.06 6.85
N VAL A 527 -36.34 7.04 5.60
CA VAL A 527 -35.85 6.10 4.59
C VAL A 527 -34.41 6.49 4.25
N SER A 528 -33.49 5.55 4.41
CA SER A 528 -32.10 5.72 4.00
C SER A 528 -31.86 5.07 2.65
N GLU A 529 -30.89 5.58 1.89
CA GLU A 529 -30.49 5.05 0.58
C GLU A 529 -30.17 3.54 0.64
N GLN A 530 -29.59 3.06 1.74
CA GLN A 530 -29.28 1.62 1.91
C GLN A 530 -30.53 0.74 2.04
N ILE A 531 -31.64 1.28 2.55
CA ILE A 531 -32.91 0.56 2.66
C ILE A 531 -33.58 0.48 1.29
N GLU A 532 -33.50 1.55 0.50
CA GLU A 532 -33.98 1.57 -0.90
C GLU A 532 -33.19 0.57 -1.75
N ASP A 533 -31.87 0.62 -1.71
CA ASP A 533 -30.97 -0.33 -2.38
C ASP A 533 -31.31 -1.80 -2.06
N LEU A 534 -31.58 -2.07 -0.78
CA LEU A 534 -31.92 -3.41 -0.31
C LEU A 534 -33.31 -3.84 -0.80
N ALA A 535 -34.29 -2.94 -0.75
CA ALA A 535 -35.63 -3.19 -1.27
C ALA A 535 -35.63 -3.47 -2.78
N GLU A 536 -34.89 -2.67 -3.56
CA GLU A 536 -34.70 -2.89 -5.00
C GLU A 536 -34.07 -4.25 -5.28
N SER A 537 -33.05 -4.62 -4.50
CA SER A 537 -32.38 -5.92 -4.64
C SER A 537 -33.34 -7.09 -4.34
N PHE A 538 -34.23 -6.97 -3.35
CA PHE A 538 -35.27 -7.97 -3.09
C PHE A 538 -36.30 -8.04 -4.20
N ILE A 539 -36.77 -6.90 -4.73
CA ILE A 539 -37.72 -6.87 -5.84
C ILE A 539 -37.12 -7.52 -7.09
N LEU A 540 -35.84 -7.22 -7.38
CA LEU A 540 -35.10 -7.85 -8.47
C LEU A 540 -35.03 -9.36 -8.30
N LEU A 541 -34.73 -9.84 -7.10
CA LEU A 541 -34.67 -11.28 -6.81
C LEU A 541 -36.04 -11.96 -6.95
N VAL A 542 -37.11 -11.36 -6.40
CA VAL A 542 -38.49 -11.87 -6.52
C VAL A 542 -38.92 -11.97 -7.98
N THR A 543 -38.62 -10.94 -8.77
CA THR A 543 -38.97 -10.87 -10.19
C THR A 543 -38.20 -11.91 -10.99
N PHE A 544 -36.88 -11.99 -10.80
CA PHE A 544 -36.02 -12.89 -11.58
C PHE A 544 -36.28 -14.38 -11.26
N THR A 545 -36.63 -14.70 -10.02
CA THR A 545 -36.93 -16.09 -9.61
C THR A 545 -38.36 -16.53 -9.94
N GLY A 546 -39.23 -15.63 -10.40
CA GLY A 546 -40.65 -15.90 -10.60
C GLY A 546 -41.35 -16.30 -9.30
N PHE A 547 -40.91 -15.74 -8.17
CA PHE A 547 -41.31 -16.22 -6.84
C PHE A 547 -42.83 -16.15 -6.61
N LEU A 548 -43.48 -15.09 -7.08
CA LEU A 548 -44.94 -14.93 -6.94
C LEU A 548 -45.71 -16.01 -7.72
N GLU A 549 -45.32 -16.28 -8.96
CA GLU A 549 -45.93 -17.34 -9.78
C GLU A 549 -45.70 -18.73 -9.17
N PHE A 550 -44.57 -18.92 -8.50
CA PHE A 550 -44.26 -20.15 -7.78
C PHE A 550 -45.11 -20.30 -6.52
N GLU A 551 -45.23 -19.26 -5.68
CA GLU A 551 -46.12 -19.31 -4.50
C GLU A 551 -47.57 -19.60 -4.90
N GLU A 552 -48.07 -18.98 -5.98
CA GLU A 552 -49.44 -19.23 -6.48
C GLU A 552 -49.67 -20.66 -6.96
N LYS A 553 -48.64 -21.34 -7.47
CA LYS A 553 -48.70 -22.75 -7.90
C LYS A 553 -48.57 -23.72 -6.72
N VAL A 554 -47.81 -23.37 -5.68
CA VAL A 554 -47.52 -24.23 -4.53
C VAL A 554 -48.59 -24.10 -3.44
N VAL A 555 -49.23 -22.94 -3.28
CA VAL A 555 -50.38 -22.75 -2.39
C VAL A 555 -51.66 -23.10 -3.17
N PRO A 556 -52.29 -24.28 -2.97
CA PRO A 556 -53.57 -24.56 -3.61
C PRO A 556 -54.56 -23.49 -3.16
N LYS A 557 -55.25 -22.85 -4.13
CA LYS A 557 -56.41 -21.99 -3.85
C LYS A 557 -57.30 -22.73 -2.86
N LYS A 558 -57.42 -22.21 -1.62
CA LYS A 558 -58.55 -22.56 -0.78
C LYS A 558 -59.78 -22.19 -1.59
N SER A 559 -60.46 -23.19 -2.14
CA SER A 559 -61.76 -23.01 -2.75
C SER A 559 -62.61 -22.24 -1.75
N SER A 560 -63.02 -21.03 -2.10
CA SER A 560 -64.05 -20.32 -1.35
C SER A 560 -65.31 -21.16 -1.44
N LEU A 561 -65.54 -21.97 -0.40
CA LEU A 561 -66.84 -22.55 -0.12
C LEU A 561 -67.82 -21.42 0.20
N THR A 562 -69.09 -21.71 -0.10
CA THR A 562 -70.31 -20.88 -0.04
C THR A 562 -70.41 -19.87 -1.20
N ALA A 563 -71.23 -20.02 -2.25
CA ALA A 563 -72.51 -20.71 -2.41
C ALA A 563 -73.47 -20.42 -1.25
N PHE A 564 -74.24 -19.34 -1.35
CA PHE A 564 -75.63 -19.32 -0.91
C PHE A 564 -76.44 -18.41 -1.83
N THR A 565 -77.52 -18.99 -2.34
CA THR A 565 -78.71 -18.34 -2.93
C THR A 565 -79.35 -17.34 -1.98
#